data_AF-A0A6N9ZBS8-F1
#
_entry.id   AF-A0A6N9ZBS8-F1
#
_cell.length_a   1.000
_cell.length_b   1.000
_cell.length_c   1.000
_cell.angle_alpha   90.00
_cell.angle_beta   90.00
_cell.angle_gamma   90.00
#
_symmetry.space_group_name_H-M   'P 1'
#
loop_
_entity.id
_entity.type
_entity.pdbx_description
1 polymer ?
#
loop_
_entity_poly.entity_id
_entity_poly.type
_entity_poly.pdbx_seq_one_letter_code
_entity_poly.pdbx_strand_id
1 'polypeptide(L)'
;MLCQFANTFPGFVSKFLAKGHTLKRRFREETVTDLLMGSLITAAGGRLVVEFPNEPVTGADMEWNFVDLRSRVFFRILLQAKQAYGGGDLWSRHAYRELYHASGTGSKLQAVTLCDTARTTPATYPLYIFYNAETTIALARSKGVRNLAGVNLADGYEVERLVLAAKGRTLRTRNRSVGTIWPLLEPLSSLFCPPSVYPMPPMSYSGDTMSFVISRDEDGRPVAGTPLPPDPITVRERIVSIAEASRNQSGSRQTVSKVSRVPEVSHSIPEDIQEVIERRRIPYSSSQPLDRWRLTFVSARHSDDGDAI
;
A
#
# COMPACT_ATOMS: atom_id res chain seq x y z
N MET A 1 -13.13 -9.14 -0.31
CA MET A 1 -12.43 -8.89 -1.60
C MET A 1 -11.08 -8.20 -1.45
N LEU A 2 -10.94 -7.07 -0.74
CA LEU A 2 -9.62 -6.43 -0.56
C LEU A 2 -8.57 -7.32 0.12
N CYS A 3 -8.96 -8.14 1.11
CA CYS A 3 -8.04 -9.12 1.69
C CYS A 3 -7.60 -10.20 0.68
N GLN A 4 -8.52 -10.73 -0.14
CA GLN A 4 -8.18 -11.68 -1.20
C GLN A 4 -7.24 -11.04 -2.23
N PHE A 5 -7.52 -9.80 -2.63
CA PHE A 5 -6.64 -9.01 -3.47
C PHE A 5 -5.24 -8.89 -2.85
N ALA A 6 -5.15 -8.53 -1.57
CA ALA A 6 -3.89 -8.38 -0.85
C ALA A 6 -3.07 -9.68 -0.77
N ASN A 7 -3.71 -10.84 -0.88
CA ASN A 7 -3.05 -12.15 -0.91
C ASN A 7 -2.72 -12.64 -2.33
N THR A 8 -3.50 -12.28 -3.33
CA THR A 8 -3.36 -12.78 -4.71
C THR A 8 -2.52 -11.86 -5.60
N PHE A 9 -2.71 -10.55 -5.48
CA PHE A 9 -2.02 -9.54 -6.27
C PHE A 9 -0.48 -9.58 -6.13
N PRO A 10 0.11 -9.81 -4.94
CA PRO A 10 1.56 -9.94 -4.82
C PRO A 10 2.13 -11.08 -5.69
N GLY A 11 1.44 -12.22 -5.79
CA GLY A 11 1.87 -13.34 -6.63
C GLY A 11 1.78 -13.04 -8.13
N PHE A 12 0.79 -12.24 -8.54
CA PHE A 12 0.69 -11.74 -9.91
C PHE A 12 1.86 -10.79 -10.23
N VAL A 13 2.11 -9.78 -9.39
CA VAL A 13 3.17 -8.78 -9.61
C VAL A 13 4.54 -9.43 -9.72
N SER A 14 4.87 -10.40 -8.86
CA SER A 14 6.18 -11.05 -8.90
C SER A 14 6.44 -11.76 -10.23
N LYS A 15 5.42 -12.47 -10.74
CA LYS A 15 5.48 -13.19 -12.03
C LYS A 15 5.52 -12.22 -13.20
N PHE A 16 4.72 -11.15 -13.14
CA PHE A 16 4.70 -10.10 -14.15
C PHE A 16 6.07 -9.43 -14.29
N LEU A 17 6.69 -9.05 -13.17
CA LEU A 17 8.03 -8.47 -13.16
C LEU A 17 9.10 -9.44 -13.66
N ALA A 18 9.00 -10.73 -13.30
CA ALA A 18 9.90 -11.76 -13.80
C ALA A 18 9.84 -11.90 -15.33
N LYS A 19 8.65 -11.88 -15.93
CA LYS A 19 8.49 -11.85 -17.39
C LYS A 19 9.08 -10.58 -18.01
N GLY A 20 9.03 -9.45 -17.32
CA GLY A 20 9.66 -8.21 -17.76
C GLY A 20 11.18 -8.32 -17.95
N HIS A 21 11.86 -9.26 -17.30
CA HIS A 21 13.31 -9.45 -17.46
C HIS A 21 13.71 -10.01 -18.82
N THR A 22 12.82 -10.70 -19.54
CA THR A 22 13.09 -11.23 -20.88
C THR A 22 12.83 -10.22 -21.99
N LEU A 23 12.27 -9.06 -21.65
CA LEU A 23 11.94 -8.00 -22.60
C LEU A 23 13.14 -7.06 -22.80
N LYS A 24 13.25 -6.52 -24.02
CA LYS A 24 14.27 -5.51 -24.36
C LYS A 24 14.15 -4.25 -23.49
N ARG A 25 12.92 -3.90 -23.08
CA ARG A 25 12.62 -2.83 -22.13
C ARG A 25 11.89 -3.44 -20.93
N ARG A 26 12.39 -3.18 -19.73
CA ARG A 26 11.77 -3.65 -18.48
C ARG A 26 10.54 -2.81 -18.14
N PHE A 27 9.57 -3.44 -17.47
CA PHE A 27 8.48 -2.71 -16.84
C PHE A 27 9.04 -1.75 -15.79
N ARG A 28 8.47 -0.55 -15.79
CA ARG A 28 8.78 0.50 -14.83
C ARG A 28 7.82 0.37 -13.64
N GLU A 29 8.21 1.01 -12.56
CA GLU A 29 7.41 1.12 -11.33
C GLU A 29 6.01 1.66 -11.60
N GLU A 30 5.90 2.71 -12.43
CA GLU A 30 4.64 3.29 -12.90
C GLU A 30 3.65 2.24 -13.45
N THR A 31 4.14 1.27 -14.23
CA THR A 31 3.29 0.22 -14.81
C THR A 31 2.70 -0.69 -13.74
N VAL A 32 3.47 -1.02 -12.69
CA VAL A 32 2.98 -1.87 -11.59
C VAL A 32 1.97 -1.09 -10.75
N THR A 33 2.22 0.19 -10.53
CA THR A 33 1.28 1.11 -9.89
C THR A 33 -0.05 1.16 -10.65
N ASP A 34 -0.05 1.34 -11.97
CA ASP A 34 -1.27 1.35 -12.79
C ASP A 34 -2.05 0.03 -12.70
N LEU A 35 -1.35 -1.12 -12.68
CA LEU A 35 -1.96 -2.44 -12.50
C LEU A 35 -2.57 -2.59 -11.10
N LEU A 36 -1.91 -2.07 -10.06
CA LEU A 36 -2.43 -2.03 -8.69
C LEU A 36 -3.73 -1.23 -8.65
N MET A 37 -3.75 -0.07 -9.28
CA MET A 37 -4.91 0.81 -9.40
C MET A 37 -6.11 0.13 -10.06
N GLY A 38 -5.93 -0.41 -11.27
CA GLY A 38 -7.00 -1.11 -11.99
C GLY A 38 -7.53 -2.34 -11.24
N SER A 39 -6.64 -3.05 -10.54
CA SER A 39 -7.02 -4.21 -9.73
C SER A 39 -7.81 -3.81 -8.48
N LEU A 40 -7.45 -2.69 -7.83
CA LEU A 40 -8.17 -2.16 -6.66
C LEU A 40 -9.59 -1.70 -7.02
N ILE A 41 -9.78 -1.07 -8.19
CA ILE A 41 -11.11 -0.69 -8.71
C ILE A 41 -12.03 -1.92 -8.78
N THR A 42 -11.49 -3.01 -9.33
CA THR A 42 -12.23 -4.27 -9.48
C THR A 42 -12.49 -4.92 -8.10
N ALA A 43 -11.49 -4.92 -7.22
CA ALA A 43 -11.57 -5.59 -5.92
C ALA A 43 -12.46 -4.86 -4.89
N ALA A 44 -12.66 -3.56 -5.02
CA ALA A 44 -13.40 -2.78 -4.04
C ALA A 44 -14.93 -2.75 -4.27
N GLY A 45 -15.45 -3.47 -5.27
CA GLY A 45 -16.90 -3.72 -5.41
C GLY A 45 -17.75 -2.46 -5.51
N GLY A 46 -17.25 -1.42 -6.18
CA GLY A 46 -17.95 -0.13 -6.26
C GLY A 46 -18.00 0.64 -4.94
N ARG A 47 -17.17 0.34 -3.94
CA ARG A 47 -16.97 1.17 -2.73
C ARG A 47 -15.63 1.94 -2.76
N LEU A 48 -15.01 2.03 -3.94
CA LEU A 48 -13.83 2.84 -4.21
C LEU A 48 -14.16 3.94 -5.22
N VAL A 49 -13.69 5.15 -4.95
CA VAL A 49 -13.62 6.24 -5.93
C VAL A 49 -12.16 6.38 -6.35
N VAL A 50 -11.90 6.46 -7.65
CA VAL A 50 -10.55 6.65 -8.17
C VAL A 50 -10.51 7.93 -8.98
N GLU A 51 -9.51 8.75 -8.70
CA GLU A 51 -9.22 9.95 -9.46
C GLU A 51 -7.80 9.87 -10.03
N PHE A 52 -7.67 10.28 -11.28
CA PHE A 52 -6.46 10.13 -12.08
C PHE A 52 -5.71 11.47 -12.12
N PRO A 53 -4.37 11.48 -11.97
CA PRO A 53 -3.60 12.70 -12.12
C PRO A 53 -3.54 13.15 -13.59
N ASN A 54 -3.47 14.46 -13.81
CA ASN A 54 -3.23 15.01 -15.15
C ASN A 54 -1.74 14.96 -15.51
N GLU A 55 -0.83 15.17 -14.53
CA GLU A 55 0.63 15.07 -14.68
C GLU A 55 1.31 14.63 -13.37
N PRO A 56 2.41 13.85 -13.40
CA PRO A 56 3.10 13.39 -12.20
C PRO A 56 4.04 14.46 -11.63
N VAL A 57 3.60 15.22 -10.62
CA VAL A 57 4.44 16.26 -9.98
C VAL A 57 4.39 16.17 -8.46
N THR A 58 4.59 15.00 -7.84
CA THR A 58 4.81 14.95 -6.38
C THR A 58 5.77 13.86 -5.93
N GLY A 59 6.26 13.97 -4.69
CA GLY A 59 7.13 12.98 -4.02
C GLY A 59 6.38 11.79 -3.41
N ALA A 60 5.12 11.57 -3.78
CA ALA A 60 4.35 10.35 -3.53
C ALA A 60 3.68 9.95 -4.84
N ASP A 61 3.60 8.65 -5.13
CA ASP A 61 2.98 8.17 -6.37
C ASP A 61 1.46 8.00 -6.20
N MET A 62 0.98 7.80 -4.97
CA MET A 62 -0.42 7.56 -4.67
C MET A 62 -0.86 8.18 -3.33
N GLU A 63 -2.15 8.43 -3.21
CA GLU A 63 -2.87 8.78 -1.99
C GLU A 63 -4.06 7.84 -1.79
N TRP A 64 -4.12 7.17 -0.64
CA TRP A 64 -5.24 6.32 -0.25
C TRP A 64 -5.99 6.95 0.92
N ASN A 65 -7.25 7.32 0.69
CA ASN A 65 -8.16 7.88 1.67
C ASN A 65 -9.14 6.79 2.14
N PHE A 66 -9.32 6.67 3.44
CA PHE A 66 -10.31 5.80 4.06
C PHE A 66 -11.35 6.66 4.73
N VAL A 67 -12.62 6.40 4.42
CA VAL A 67 -13.75 7.22 4.84
C VAL A 67 -14.86 6.34 5.36
N ASP A 68 -15.35 6.66 6.56
CA ASP A 68 -16.65 6.21 7.05
C ASP A 68 -17.62 7.39 7.03
N LEU A 69 -18.58 7.36 6.10
CA LEU A 69 -19.56 8.44 5.94
C LEU A 69 -20.51 8.56 7.12
N ARG A 70 -20.82 7.45 7.79
CA ARG A 70 -21.79 7.43 8.89
C ARG A 70 -21.21 8.06 10.14
N SER A 71 -20.00 7.66 10.51
CA SER A 71 -19.29 8.22 11.67
C SER A 71 -18.51 9.50 11.36
N ARG A 72 -18.47 9.91 10.08
CA ARG A 72 -17.73 11.08 9.57
C ARG A 72 -16.23 11.00 9.90
N VAL A 73 -15.70 9.79 9.97
CA VAL A 73 -14.30 9.52 10.29
C VAL A 73 -13.47 9.42 9.01
N PHE A 74 -12.23 9.92 9.06
CA PHE A 74 -11.31 9.97 7.94
C PHE A 74 -9.87 9.59 8.36
N PHE A 75 -9.17 8.89 7.47
CA PHE A 75 -7.74 8.63 7.57
C PHE A 75 -7.09 8.57 6.19
N ARG A 76 -5.88 9.12 6.04
CA ARG A 76 -5.13 9.20 4.78
C ARG A 76 -3.79 8.49 4.87
N ILE A 77 -3.43 7.83 3.77
CA ILE A 77 -2.10 7.28 3.56
C ILE A 77 -1.50 7.91 2.31
N LEU A 78 -0.28 8.42 2.41
CA LEU A 78 0.53 8.79 1.26
C LEU A 78 1.48 7.64 0.95
N LEU A 79 1.52 7.18 -0.30
CA LEU A 79 2.35 6.05 -0.70
C LEU A 79 3.39 6.45 -1.75
N GLN A 80 4.63 6.05 -1.51
CA GLN A 80 5.69 6.04 -2.51
C GLN A 80 6.01 4.61 -2.92
N ALA A 81 5.94 4.32 -4.22
CA ALA A 81 6.35 3.06 -4.78
C ALA A 81 7.86 3.00 -4.97
N LYS A 82 8.42 1.79 -4.84
CA LYS A 82 9.81 1.46 -5.22
C LYS A 82 9.92 0.03 -5.77
N GLN A 83 10.47 -0.11 -6.98
CA GLN A 83 10.75 -1.42 -7.57
C GLN A 83 12.19 -1.90 -7.29
N ALA A 84 12.33 -3.17 -6.89
CA ALA A 84 13.63 -3.84 -6.77
C ALA A 84 14.17 -4.25 -8.14
N TYR A 85 15.48 -4.06 -8.33
CA TYR A 85 16.23 -4.51 -9.50
C TYR A 85 17.47 -5.28 -9.06
N GLY A 86 17.73 -6.40 -9.71
CA GLY A 86 18.93 -7.18 -9.45
C GLY A 86 19.10 -8.33 -10.43
N GLY A 87 20.23 -8.99 -10.32
CA GLY A 87 20.57 -10.21 -11.04
C GLY A 87 21.64 -10.97 -10.28
N GLY A 88 21.90 -12.21 -10.69
CA GLY A 88 22.75 -13.15 -9.97
C GLY A 88 22.03 -13.85 -8.81
N ASP A 89 22.77 -14.64 -8.04
CA ASP A 89 22.19 -15.60 -7.09
C ASP A 89 22.03 -15.06 -5.66
N LEU A 90 22.42 -13.80 -5.43
CA LEU A 90 22.40 -13.19 -4.11
C LEU A 90 21.32 -12.12 -4.01
N TRP A 91 20.11 -12.55 -3.66
CA TRP A 91 18.92 -11.69 -3.51
C TRP A 91 19.17 -10.45 -2.64
N SER A 92 19.98 -10.58 -1.59
CA SER A 92 20.25 -9.51 -0.63
C SER A 92 21.02 -8.34 -1.27
N ARG A 93 21.67 -8.54 -2.42
CA ARG A 93 22.35 -7.48 -3.20
C ARG A 93 21.46 -6.86 -4.28
N HIS A 94 20.27 -7.40 -4.54
CA HIS A 94 19.28 -6.71 -5.38
C HIS A 94 18.94 -5.37 -4.72
N ALA A 95 18.49 -4.38 -5.48
CA ALA A 95 18.41 -3.01 -4.98
C ALA A 95 17.21 -2.23 -5.50
N TYR A 96 16.61 -1.45 -4.63
CA TYR A 96 15.66 -0.39 -4.96
C TYR A 96 16.46 0.84 -5.42
N ARG A 97 16.83 0.85 -6.70
CA ARG A 97 17.78 1.83 -7.26
C ARG A 97 17.39 3.29 -6.97
N GLU A 98 16.08 3.53 -7.01
CA GLU A 98 15.48 4.87 -6.91
C GLU A 98 15.07 5.26 -5.48
N LEU A 99 15.53 4.51 -4.47
CA LEU A 99 15.24 4.84 -3.07
C LEU A 99 15.76 6.24 -2.66
N TYR A 100 16.84 6.69 -3.28
CA TYR A 100 17.46 7.99 -3.01
C TYR A 100 17.13 9.05 -4.07
N HIS A 101 16.04 8.86 -4.83
CA HIS A 101 15.58 9.88 -5.77
C HIS A 101 15.24 11.19 -5.05
N ALA A 102 15.55 12.29 -5.72
CA ALA A 102 15.14 13.62 -5.29
C ALA A 102 13.72 13.94 -5.78
N SER A 103 13.04 14.82 -5.06
CA SER A 103 11.73 15.33 -5.42
C SER A 103 11.87 16.47 -6.42
N GLY A 104 11.33 16.29 -7.63
CA GLY A 104 11.40 17.29 -8.70
C GLY A 104 12.84 17.64 -9.10
N THR A 105 13.09 18.91 -9.39
CA THR A 105 14.42 19.43 -9.78
C THR A 105 15.32 19.78 -8.58
N GLY A 106 14.82 19.63 -7.35
CA GLY A 106 15.55 19.99 -6.13
C GLY A 106 16.51 18.91 -5.64
N SER A 107 17.22 19.20 -4.54
CA SER A 107 18.11 18.26 -3.85
C SER A 107 17.44 17.47 -2.71
N LYS A 108 16.20 17.83 -2.37
CA LYS A 108 15.45 17.19 -1.28
C LYS A 108 15.01 15.79 -1.69
N LEU A 109 15.31 14.79 -0.86
CA LEU A 109 14.94 13.39 -1.12
C LEU A 109 13.43 13.20 -1.10
N GLN A 110 12.89 12.36 -1.99
CA GLN A 110 11.46 11.99 -2.02
C GLN A 110 10.97 11.49 -0.66
N ALA A 111 11.76 10.66 0.04
CA ALA A 111 11.41 10.16 1.36
C ALA A 111 11.18 11.28 2.40
N VAL A 112 11.98 12.34 2.36
CA VAL A 112 11.83 13.49 3.27
C VAL A 112 10.60 14.30 2.88
N THR A 113 10.39 14.55 1.59
CA THR A 113 9.18 15.24 1.11
C THR A 113 7.91 14.50 1.51
N LEU A 114 7.85 13.18 1.29
CA LEU A 114 6.73 12.32 1.68
C LEU A 114 6.41 12.44 3.18
N CYS A 115 7.43 12.30 4.03
CA CYS A 115 7.26 12.36 5.48
C CYS A 115 6.89 13.76 5.98
N ASP A 116 7.47 14.82 5.42
CA ASP A 116 7.11 16.20 5.77
C ASP A 116 5.67 16.55 5.38
N THR A 117 5.23 16.10 4.20
CA THR A 117 3.83 16.25 3.79
C THR A 117 2.91 15.50 4.75
N ALA A 118 3.24 14.26 5.14
CA ALA A 118 2.42 13.52 6.10
C ALA A 118 2.36 14.17 7.48
N ARG A 119 3.47 14.72 7.99
CA ARG A 119 3.52 15.45 9.27
C ARG A 119 2.66 16.70 9.29
N THR A 120 2.54 17.39 8.16
CA THR A 120 1.82 18.66 8.02
C THR A 120 0.36 18.50 7.61
N THR A 121 -0.03 17.29 7.19
CA THR A 121 -1.40 16.99 6.75
C THR A 121 -2.16 16.24 7.85
N PRO A 122 -3.36 16.69 8.27
CA PRO A 122 -4.15 16.02 9.30
C PRO A 122 -4.44 14.55 8.97
N ALA A 123 -4.47 13.69 10.00
CA ALA A 123 -4.81 12.27 9.91
C ALA A 123 -4.10 11.52 8.76
N THR A 124 -2.85 11.89 8.47
CA THR A 124 -2.10 11.39 7.30
C THR A 124 -0.84 10.62 7.71
N TYR A 125 -0.61 9.46 7.10
CA TYR A 125 0.57 8.64 7.38
C TYR A 125 1.35 8.27 6.11
N PRO A 126 2.70 8.32 6.13
CA PRO A 126 3.51 7.95 4.98
C PRO A 126 3.85 6.46 4.99
N LEU A 127 3.60 5.77 3.87
CA LEU A 127 4.05 4.39 3.65
C LEU A 127 4.87 4.29 2.36
N TYR A 128 5.73 3.27 2.30
CA TYR A 128 6.30 2.79 1.05
C TYR A 128 5.59 1.52 0.60
N ILE A 129 5.45 1.37 -0.72
CA ILE A 129 5.05 0.12 -1.35
C ILE A 129 6.19 -0.40 -2.22
N PHE A 130 6.66 -1.60 -1.95
CA PHE A 130 7.83 -2.18 -2.59
C PHE A 130 7.45 -3.33 -3.53
N TYR A 131 7.98 -3.30 -4.74
CA TYR A 131 7.72 -4.33 -5.76
C TYR A 131 8.93 -5.24 -5.98
N ASN A 132 8.71 -6.56 -5.93
CA ASN A 132 9.77 -7.56 -6.04
C ASN A 132 9.46 -8.59 -7.12
N ALA A 133 10.45 -8.88 -7.98
CA ALA A 133 10.36 -9.94 -8.97
C ALA A 133 10.44 -11.33 -8.34
N GLU A 134 9.82 -12.33 -8.98
CA GLU A 134 9.79 -13.72 -8.53
C GLU A 134 11.19 -14.32 -8.35
N THR A 135 12.16 -13.93 -9.17
CA THR A 135 13.57 -14.37 -9.05
C THR A 135 14.18 -13.96 -7.71
N THR A 136 13.99 -12.71 -7.28
CA THR A 136 14.44 -12.22 -5.97
C THR A 136 13.77 -12.99 -4.84
N ILE A 137 12.46 -13.21 -4.96
CA ILE A 137 11.65 -13.89 -3.94
C ILE A 137 12.06 -15.35 -3.80
N ALA A 138 12.25 -16.06 -4.90
CA ALA A 138 12.68 -17.46 -4.90
C ALA A 138 14.06 -17.63 -4.25
N LEU A 139 15.01 -16.75 -4.57
CA LEU A 139 16.34 -16.72 -3.96
C LEU A 139 16.29 -16.36 -2.46
N ALA A 140 15.40 -15.47 -2.04
CA ALA A 140 15.21 -15.15 -0.63
C ALA A 140 14.62 -16.33 0.14
N ARG A 141 13.59 -16.98 -0.43
CA ARG A 141 12.94 -18.17 0.14
C ARG A 141 13.89 -19.35 0.31
N SER A 142 14.79 -19.58 -0.64
CA SER A 142 15.82 -20.62 -0.52
C SER A 142 16.82 -20.36 0.63
N LYS A 143 16.87 -19.13 1.15
CA LYS A 143 17.63 -18.72 2.34
C LYS A 143 16.77 -18.55 3.59
N GLY A 144 15.53 -19.04 3.58
CA GLY A 144 14.64 -19.03 4.74
C GLY A 144 13.82 -17.74 4.93
N VAL A 145 13.90 -16.78 4.01
CA VAL A 145 13.14 -15.52 4.09
C VAL A 145 11.71 -15.72 3.56
N ARG A 146 10.70 -15.43 4.41
CA ARG A 146 9.29 -15.74 4.10
C ARG A 146 8.39 -14.51 3.88
N ASN A 147 8.70 -13.37 4.49
CA ASN A 147 7.90 -12.13 4.40
C ASN A 147 8.20 -11.29 3.15
N LEU A 148 9.17 -11.69 2.31
CA LEU A 148 9.39 -11.04 1.01
C LEU A 148 8.37 -11.55 -0.01
N ALA A 149 7.50 -10.67 -0.48
CA ALA A 149 6.45 -10.94 -1.45
C ALA A 149 6.58 -10.03 -2.68
N GLY A 150 5.79 -10.28 -3.72
CA GLY A 150 5.82 -9.43 -4.93
C GLY A 150 5.41 -7.98 -4.66
N VAL A 151 4.63 -7.76 -3.61
CA VAL A 151 4.27 -6.45 -3.07
C VAL A 151 4.41 -6.50 -1.55
N ASN A 152 5.15 -5.54 -1.00
CA ASN A 152 5.29 -5.33 0.44
C ASN A 152 5.05 -3.87 0.80
N LEU A 153 4.73 -3.61 2.07
CA LEU A 153 4.62 -2.27 2.66
C LEU A 153 5.78 -2.02 3.62
N ALA A 154 6.12 -0.76 3.86
CA ALA A 154 7.04 -0.36 4.94
C ALA A 154 6.64 1.00 5.54
N ASP A 155 6.98 1.21 6.81
CA ASP A 155 6.85 2.51 7.48
C ASP A 155 7.72 3.56 6.78
N GLY A 156 7.09 4.62 6.26
CA GLY A 156 7.79 5.69 5.54
C GLY A 156 8.79 6.44 6.41
N TYR A 157 8.56 6.56 7.71
CA TYR A 157 9.49 7.21 8.63
C TYR A 157 10.74 6.35 8.89
N GLU A 158 10.62 5.03 8.88
CA GLU A 158 11.79 4.14 8.97
C GLU A 158 12.62 4.19 7.69
N VAL A 159 11.96 4.26 6.52
CA VAL A 159 12.65 4.47 5.24
C VAL A 159 13.35 5.82 5.21
N GLU A 160 12.69 6.91 5.63
CA GLU A 160 13.29 8.25 5.75
C GLU A 160 14.53 8.21 6.66
N ARG A 161 14.42 7.60 7.84
CA ARG A 161 15.55 7.44 8.76
C ARG A 161 16.70 6.68 8.12
N LEU A 162 16.41 5.59 7.40
CA LEU A 162 17.42 4.76 6.72
C LEU A 162 18.15 5.54 5.62
N VAL A 163 17.43 6.36 4.84
CA VAL A 163 18.05 7.14 3.78
C VAL A 163 18.87 8.31 4.33
N LEU A 164 18.38 8.99 5.38
CA LEU A 164 19.09 10.11 6.00
C LEU A 164 20.36 9.67 6.76
N ALA A 165 20.36 8.45 7.32
CA ALA A 165 21.52 7.90 8.01
C ALA A 165 22.71 7.57 7.07
N ALA A 166 22.47 7.45 5.76
CA ALA A 166 23.48 7.00 4.80
C ALA A 166 24.43 8.13 4.37
N LYS A 167 25.56 8.24 5.07
CA LYS A 167 26.65 9.16 4.70
C LYS A 167 27.58 8.53 3.65
N GLY A 168 27.53 9.03 2.41
CA GLY A 168 28.43 8.61 1.32
C GLY A 168 27.93 7.43 0.46
N ARG A 169 28.64 7.16 -0.64
CA ARG A 169 28.20 6.24 -1.70
C ARG A 169 28.08 4.78 -1.26
N THR A 170 28.98 4.30 -0.42
CA THR A 170 29.01 2.91 0.05
C THR A 170 27.79 2.60 0.92
N LEU A 171 27.48 3.45 1.90
CA LEU A 171 26.30 3.29 2.75
C LEU A 171 25.01 3.42 1.95
N ARG A 172 24.92 4.38 1.01
CA ARG A 172 23.75 4.49 0.12
C ARG A 172 23.53 3.23 -0.71
N THR A 173 24.60 2.61 -1.21
CA THR A 173 24.53 1.36 -1.98
C THR A 173 24.07 0.19 -1.11
N ARG A 174 24.52 0.13 0.14
CA ARG A 174 24.08 -0.88 1.12
C ARG A 174 22.60 -0.66 1.48
N ASN A 175 22.21 0.55 1.85
CA ASN A 175 20.87 0.84 2.37
C ASN A 175 19.77 0.70 1.31
N ARG A 176 20.08 0.85 0.02
CA ARG A 176 19.13 0.55 -1.06
C ARG A 176 18.96 -0.95 -1.36
N SER A 177 19.75 -1.81 -0.73
CA SER A 177 19.70 -3.25 -0.99
C SER A 177 18.45 -3.89 -0.40
N VAL A 178 17.90 -4.89 -1.08
CA VAL A 178 16.75 -5.67 -0.61
C VAL A 178 17.10 -6.33 0.73
N GLY A 179 18.33 -6.80 0.92
CA GLY A 179 18.75 -7.39 2.20
C GLY A 179 18.70 -6.41 3.37
N THR A 180 18.89 -5.11 3.14
CA THR A 180 18.83 -4.09 4.20
C THR A 180 17.40 -3.60 4.44
N ILE A 181 16.57 -3.52 3.40
CA ILE A 181 15.18 -3.06 3.51
C ILE A 181 14.23 -4.17 3.96
N TRP A 182 14.52 -5.42 3.62
CA TRP A 182 13.68 -6.58 3.90
C TRP A 182 13.15 -6.67 5.35
N PRO A 183 13.95 -6.40 6.41
CA PRO A 183 13.46 -6.40 7.78
C PRO A 183 12.40 -5.31 8.09
N LEU A 184 12.18 -4.35 7.19
CA LEU A 184 11.15 -3.32 7.32
C LEU A 184 9.87 -3.67 6.55
N LEU A 185 9.86 -4.81 5.85
CA LEU A 185 8.80 -5.17 4.93
C LEU A 185 7.71 -6.00 5.60
N GLU A 186 6.50 -5.47 5.54
CA GLU A 186 5.25 -6.14 5.89
C GLU A 186 4.49 -6.56 4.62
N PRO A 187 3.71 -7.65 4.65
CA PRO A 187 2.89 -8.02 3.51
C PRO A 187 1.72 -7.04 3.34
N LEU A 188 1.22 -6.89 2.10
CA LEU A 188 0.06 -6.07 1.80
C LEU A 188 -1.20 -6.48 2.59
N SER A 189 -1.28 -7.78 2.95
CA SER A 189 -2.35 -8.32 3.79
C SER A 189 -2.39 -7.69 5.18
N SER A 190 -1.27 -7.22 5.74
CA SER A 190 -1.25 -6.56 7.05
C SER A 190 -2.11 -5.29 7.08
N LEU A 191 -2.34 -4.65 5.93
CA LEU A 191 -3.21 -3.47 5.83
C LEU A 191 -4.67 -3.83 5.53
N PHE A 192 -4.92 -4.82 4.67
CA PHE A 192 -6.27 -5.09 4.14
C PHE A 192 -6.98 -6.30 4.75
N CYS A 193 -6.27 -7.22 5.39
CA CYS A 193 -6.87 -8.41 5.99
C CYS A 193 -7.18 -8.21 7.47
N PRO A 194 -8.37 -8.62 7.94
CA PRO A 194 -8.60 -8.86 9.35
C PRO A 194 -7.64 -9.93 9.88
N PRO A 195 -7.19 -9.85 11.15
CA PRO A 195 -6.34 -10.88 11.75
C PRO A 195 -7.00 -12.26 11.75
N SER A 196 -8.32 -12.30 11.80
CA SER A 196 -9.13 -13.51 11.89
C SER A 196 -9.60 -14.08 10.56
N VAL A 197 -9.24 -13.48 9.41
CA VAL A 197 -9.84 -13.84 8.12
C VAL A 197 -8.79 -14.34 7.14
N TYR A 198 -8.90 -15.62 6.78
CA TYR A 198 -7.99 -16.28 5.84
C TYR A 198 -8.66 -16.46 4.47
N PRO A 199 -7.98 -16.09 3.37
CA PRO A 199 -8.52 -16.33 2.03
C PRO A 199 -8.52 -17.83 1.74
N MET A 200 -9.64 -18.36 1.24
CA MET A 200 -9.64 -19.70 0.66
C MET A 200 -8.82 -19.69 -0.64
N PRO A 201 -8.02 -20.73 -0.92
CA PRO A 201 -7.46 -20.95 -2.25
C PRO A 201 -8.60 -20.95 -3.27
N PRO A 202 -8.40 -20.41 -4.49
CA PRO A 202 -9.44 -20.47 -5.51
C PRO A 202 -9.80 -21.94 -5.73
N MET A 203 -11.03 -22.33 -5.38
CA MET A 203 -11.56 -23.60 -5.83
C MET A 203 -11.67 -23.50 -7.34
N SER A 204 -10.94 -24.35 -8.05
CA SER A 204 -11.08 -24.53 -9.48
C SER A 204 -12.54 -24.89 -9.79
N TYR A 205 -13.32 -23.96 -10.36
CA TYR A 205 -14.64 -24.25 -10.89
C TYR A 205 -14.84 -23.63 -12.27
N SER A 206 -15.36 -24.49 -13.14
CA SER A 206 -15.93 -24.26 -14.45
C SER A 206 -17.27 -23.52 -14.34
N GLY A 207 -17.44 -22.40 -15.04
CA GLY A 207 -18.76 -21.81 -15.34
C GLY A 207 -18.93 -20.34 -14.97
N ASP A 208 -19.63 -19.60 -15.84
CA ASP A 208 -19.86 -18.14 -15.90
C ASP A 208 -20.68 -17.52 -14.75
N THR A 209 -20.64 -18.06 -13.53
CA THR A 209 -21.44 -17.53 -12.40
C THR A 209 -20.53 -16.92 -11.35
N MET A 210 -20.71 -15.61 -11.07
CA MET A 210 -19.93 -14.87 -10.08
C MET A 210 -19.96 -15.56 -8.70
N SER A 211 -18.76 -15.87 -8.20
CA SER A 211 -18.54 -16.58 -6.94
C SER A 211 -18.95 -15.75 -5.72
N PHE A 212 -19.77 -16.33 -4.84
CA PHE A 212 -19.93 -15.88 -3.45
C PHE A 212 -18.59 -16.05 -2.73
N VAL A 213 -18.10 -14.98 -2.09
CA VAL A 213 -16.82 -14.97 -1.39
C VAL A 213 -16.97 -15.70 -0.06
N ILE A 214 -16.46 -16.93 0.01
CA ILE A 214 -16.34 -17.67 1.28
C ILE A 214 -14.95 -17.36 1.85
N SER A 215 -14.89 -16.46 2.82
CA SER A 215 -13.71 -16.36 3.71
C SER A 215 -13.89 -17.29 4.90
N ARG A 216 -12.83 -17.66 5.63
CA ARG A 216 -12.96 -18.38 6.91
C ARG A 216 -12.52 -17.52 8.09
N ASP A 217 -13.22 -17.65 9.21
CA ASP A 217 -12.76 -17.12 10.50
C ASP A 217 -11.64 -18.00 11.11
N GLU A 218 -11.14 -17.64 12.30
CA GLU A 218 -10.11 -18.39 13.03
C GLU A 218 -10.55 -19.82 13.39
N ASP A 219 -11.86 -20.03 13.56
CA ASP A 219 -12.47 -21.33 13.83
C ASP A 219 -12.77 -22.13 12.55
N GLY A 220 -12.37 -21.62 11.39
CA GLY A 220 -12.56 -22.26 10.09
C GLY A 220 -13.98 -22.18 9.54
N ARG A 221 -14.86 -21.37 10.13
CA ARG A 221 -16.25 -21.20 9.71
C ARG A 221 -16.35 -20.25 8.53
N PRO A 222 -17.21 -20.54 7.54
CA PRO A 222 -17.42 -19.65 6.41
C PRO A 222 -18.04 -18.33 6.87
N VAL A 223 -17.35 -17.22 6.59
CA VAL A 223 -17.86 -15.87 6.76
C VAL A 223 -18.40 -15.39 5.41
N ALA A 224 -19.72 -15.29 5.33
CA ALA A 224 -20.41 -14.63 4.23
C ALA A 224 -20.67 -13.18 4.61
N GLY A 225 -20.30 -12.22 3.76
CA GLY A 225 -20.55 -10.82 4.02
C GLY A 225 -20.21 -9.93 2.83
N THR A 226 -20.88 -8.78 2.75
CA THR A 226 -20.56 -7.75 1.77
C THR A 226 -19.14 -7.27 2.01
N PRO A 227 -18.25 -7.30 1.01
CA PRO A 227 -16.87 -6.88 1.17
C PRO A 227 -16.81 -5.37 1.38
N LEU A 228 -16.79 -4.94 2.64
CA LEU A 228 -16.58 -3.54 3.00
C LEU A 228 -15.08 -3.25 3.04
N PRO A 229 -14.64 -2.10 2.48
CA PRO A 229 -13.32 -1.58 2.82
C PRO A 229 -13.19 -1.43 4.35
N PRO A 230 -11.99 -1.67 4.92
CA PRO A 230 -11.79 -1.44 6.35
C PRO A 230 -12.08 0.02 6.68
N ASP A 231 -12.71 0.26 7.83
CA ASP A 231 -12.97 1.62 8.30
C ASP A 231 -11.65 2.32 8.71
N PRO A 232 -11.65 3.65 8.82
CA PRO A 232 -10.44 4.41 9.08
C PRO A 232 -9.75 4.08 10.42
N ILE A 233 -10.51 3.69 11.45
CA ILE A 233 -9.97 3.33 12.77
C ILE A 233 -9.22 2.00 12.65
N THR A 234 -9.86 0.99 12.04
CA THR A 234 -9.22 -0.30 11.75
C THR A 234 -7.96 -0.14 10.91
N VAL A 235 -7.97 0.75 9.91
CA VAL A 235 -6.78 1.04 9.08
C VAL A 235 -5.66 1.63 9.91
N ARG A 236 -5.98 2.61 10.76
CA ARG A 236 -4.99 3.22 11.65
C ARG A 236 -4.36 2.20 12.58
N GLU A 237 -5.15 1.34 13.21
CA GLU A 237 -4.65 0.28 14.12
C GLU A 237 -3.67 -0.64 13.40
N ARG A 238 -3.99 -1.05 12.17
CA ARG A 238 -3.10 -1.88 11.34
C ARG A 238 -1.80 -1.16 10.99
N ILE A 239 -1.84 0.15 10.74
CA ILE A 239 -0.64 0.96 10.50
C ILE A 239 0.23 1.05 11.76
N VAL A 240 -0.38 1.18 12.94
CA VAL A 240 0.36 1.10 14.21
C VAL A 240 1.10 -0.22 14.30
N SER A 241 0.45 -1.34 14.01
CA SER A 241 1.10 -2.66 13.99
C SER A 241 2.24 -2.76 12.97
N ILE A 242 2.06 -2.23 11.75
CA ILE A 242 3.12 -2.19 10.71
C ILE A 242 4.33 -1.37 11.19
N ALA A 243 4.08 -0.22 11.80
CA ALA A 243 5.13 0.66 12.31
C ALA A 243 5.90 0.02 13.48
N GLU A 244 5.19 -0.64 14.40
CA GLU A 244 5.80 -1.35 15.53
C GLU A 244 6.63 -2.55 15.07
N ALA A 245 6.11 -3.36 14.13
CA ALA A 245 6.83 -4.48 13.55
C ALA A 245 8.15 -4.04 12.90
N SER A 246 8.11 -2.94 12.13
CA SER A 246 9.29 -2.36 11.47
C SER A 246 10.35 -1.90 12.47
N ARG A 247 9.95 -1.29 13.59
CA ARG A 247 10.88 -0.82 14.64
C ARG A 247 11.53 -1.95 15.42
N ASN A 248 10.75 -2.99 15.74
CA ASN A 248 11.25 -4.16 16.46
C ASN A 248 12.31 -4.90 15.63
N GLN A 249 12.14 -4.98 14.32
CA GLN A 249 13.08 -5.63 13.41
C GLN A 249 14.31 -4.76 13.09
N SER A 250 14.19 -3.43 13.10
CA SER A 250 15.31 -2.53 12.80
C SER A 250 16.32 -2.36 13.95
N GLY A 251 16.07 -2.97 15.11
CA GLY A 251 16.93 -2.87 16.30
C GLY A 251 16.98 -1.46 16.90
N SER A 252 16.10 -0.55 16.47
CA SER A 252 16.01 0.82 16.98
C SER A 252 15.32 0.83 18.35
N ARG A 253 16.03 0.36 19.38
CA ARG A 253 15.68 0.60 20.78
C ARG A 253 16.06 2.04 21.14
N GLN A 254 15.32 3.02 20.64
CA GLN A 254 15.38 4.37 21.20
C GLN A 254 14.23 4.58 22.18
N THR A 255 14.62 4.90 23.42
CA THR A 255 13.85 5.48 24.52
C THR A 255 13.37 6.88 24.18
N VAL A 256 12.55 7.02 23.13
CA VAL A 256 11.82 8.26 22.82
C VAL A 256 10.34 7.94 22.93
N SER A 257 9.68 8.72 23.78
CA SER A 257 8.28 8.64 24.24
C SER A 257 7.30 7.75 23.45
N LYS A 258 6.49 7.03 24.23
CA LYS A 258 5.29 6.22 23.89
C LYS A 258 4.19 6.93 23.06
N VAL A 259 4.49 8.01 22.34
CA VAL A 259 3.52 8.64 21.45
C VAL A 259 3.63 7.93 20.10
N SER A 260 2.59 7.19 19.75
CA SER A 260 2.44 6.63 18.41
C SER A 260 2.67 7.75 17.39
N ARG A 261 3.70 7.62 16.54
CA ARG A 261 3.93 8.53 15.40
C ARG A 261 2.79 8.47 14.37
N VAL A 262 1.88 7.51 14.52
CA VAL A 262 0.68 7.40 13.69
C VAL A 262 -0.36 8.39 14.22
N PRO A 263 -0.76 9.41 13.44
CA PRO A 263 -1.73 10.40 13.90
C PRO A 263 -3.06 9.72 14.22
N GLU A 264 -3.87 10.35 15.07
CA GLU A 264 -5.26 9.93 15.26
C GLU A 264 -6.08 10.10 13.98
N VAL A 265 -7.19 9.37 13.89
CA VAL A 265 -8.18 9.58 12.83
C VAL A 265 -8.79 10.98 12.95
N SER A 266 -9.23 11.54 11.83
CA SER A 266 -10.01 12.79 11.84
C SER A 266 -11.48 12.48 12.05
N HIS A 267 -12.17 13.30 12.86
CA HIS A 267 -13.63 13.28 13.01
C HIS A 267 -14.34 14.23 12.03
N SER A 268 -13.61 14.70 11.02
CA SER A 268 -14.15 15.45 9.88
C SER A 268 -13.51 14.93 8.59
N ILE A 269 -14.34 14.78 7.56
CA ILE A 269 -13.88 14.43 6.22
C ILE A 269 -13.42 15.73 5.53
N PRO A 270 -12.21 15.79 4.96
CA PRO A 270 -11.77 16.97 4.19
C PRO A 270 -12.74 17.32 3.06
N GLU A 271 -12.92 18.61 2.78
CA GLU A 271 -13.88 19.11 1.78
C GLU A 271 -13.61 18.55 0.38
N ASP A 272 -12.34 18.52 -0.04
CA ASP A 272 -11.92 17.97 -1.32
C ASP A 272 -12.28 16.47 -1.46
N ILE A 273 -12.27 15.72 -0.37
CA ILE A 273 -12.65 14.31 -0.35
C ILE A 273 -14.18 14.15 -0.31
N GLN A 274 -14.90 15.02 0.39
CA GLN A 274 -16.36 15.03 0.38
C GLN A 274 -16.90 15.30 -1.02
N GLU A 275 -16.39 16.33 -1.70
CA GLU A 275 -16.77 16.67 -3.08
C GLU A 275 -16.61 15.47 -4.02
N VAL A 276 -15.53 14.71 -3.89
CA VAL A 276 -15.26 13.55 -4.74
C VAL A 276 -16.28 12.43 -4.51
N ILE A 277 -16.62 12.18 -3.25
CA ILE A 277 -17.64 11.19 -2.89
C ILE A 277 -19.03 11.63 -3.40
N GLU A 278 -19.32 12.93 -3.35
CA GLU A 278 -20.58 13.52 -3.83
C GLU A 278 -20.67 13.60 -5.35
N ARG A 279 -19.58 13.94 -6.06
CA ARG A 279 -19.49 13.91 -7.54
C ARG A 279 -19.72 12.51 -8.10
N ARG A 280 -19.31 11.47 -7.38
CA ARG A 280 -19.70 10.11 -7.76
C ARG A 280 -21.23 9.92 -7.80
N ARG A 281 -21.99 10.74 -7.08
CA ARG A 281 -23.47 10.76 -7.09
C ARG A 281 -24.04 11.70 -8.16
N ILE A 282 -23.29 12.68 -8.67
CA ILE A 282 -23.79 13.72 -9.60
C ILE A 282 -22.79 13.97 -10.75
N PRO A 283 -23.19 13.84 -12.05
CA PRO A 283 -22.23 13.70 -13.15
C PRO A 283 -21.49 14.97 -13.64
N TYR A 284 -21.48 16.09 -12.92
CA TYR A 284 -20.99 17.36 -13.48
C TYR A 284 -20.18 18.19 -12.48
N SER A 285 -18.89 18.42 -12.80
CA SER A 285 -18.13 19.67 -12.58
C SER A 285 -16.61 19.41 -12.66
N SER A 286 -15.89 20.37 -13.25
CA SER A 286 -14.44 20.37 -13.49
C SER A 286 -13.62 20.25 -12.22
N SER A 287 -12.78 19.21 -12.10
CA SER A 287 -11.82 19.06 -11.01
C SER A 287 -10.55 19.86 -11.26
N GLN A 288 -9.95 20.40 -10.19
CA GLN A 288 -8.55 20.81 -10.23
C GLN A 288 -7.67 19.62 -10.65
N PRO A 289 -6.57 19.85 -11.38
CA PRO A 289 -5.63 18.78 -11.72
C PRO A 289 -5.08 18.14 -10.44
N LEU A 290 -5.10 16.80 -10.41
CA LEU A 290 -4.42 16.04 -9.36
C LEU A 290 -2.97 15.79 -9.74
N ASP A 291 -2.09 15.85 -8.75
CA ASP A 291 -0.65 15.61 -8.96
C ASP A 291 -0.22 14.16 -8.69
N ARG A 292 -1.17 13.30 -8.26
CA ARG A 292 -0.96 11.87 -7.99
C ARG A 292 -2.27 11.08 -8.09
N TRP A 293 -2.15 9.76 -8.17
CA TRP A 293 -3.29 8.85 -8.09
C TRP A 293 -3.97 8.95 -6.73
N ARG A 294 -5.29 9.10 -6.72
CA ARG A 294 -6.07 9.18 -5.48
C ARG A 294 -7.14 8.10 -5.47
N LEU A 295 -7.21 7.37 -4.36
CA LEU A 295 -8.18 6.31 -4.11
C LEU A 295 -8.91 6.62 -2.83
N THR A 296 -10.23 6.65 -2.89
CA THR A 296 -11.09 6.89 -1.72
C THR A 296 -11.95 5.66 -1.45
N PHE A 297 -11.59 4.93 -0.40
CA PHE A 297 -12.29 3.76 0.12
C PHE A 297 -13.42 4.21 1.06
N VAL A 298 -14.64 3.77 0.79
CA VAL A 298 -15.84 4.15 1.55
C VAL A 298 -16.42 2.92 2.28
N SER A 299 -16.32 2.87 3.61
CA SER A 299 -16.72 1.71 4.41
C SER A 299 -18.25 1.61 4.61
N ALA A 300 -18.93 2.70 5.01
CA ALA A 300 -20.39 2.75 5.19
C ALA A 300 -21.07 3.70 4.20
N ARG A 301 -22.27 3.35 3.72
CA ARG A 301 -23.16 4.25 2.97
C ARG A 301 -24.36 4.63 3.85
N HIS A 302 -24.92 5.83 3.63
CA HIS A 302 -26.17 6.26 4.28
C HIS A 302 -27.37 5.33 4.02
N SER A 303 -27.30 4.46 3.00
CA SER A 303 -28.36 3.54 2.58
C SER A 303 -28.19 2.11 3.09
N ASP A 304 -27.23 1.83 3.98
CA ASP A 304 -27.10 0.47 4.56
C ASP A 304 -28.17 0.24 5.68
N ASP A 305 -29.04 1.23 5.96
CA ASP A 305 -30.27 1.09 6.74
C ASP A 305 -31.47 0.80 5.79
N GLY A 306 -31.76 -0.48 5.56
CA GLY A 306 -33.03 -0.91 4.99
C GLY A 306 -33.10 -0.98 3.47
N ASP A 307 -32.77 -2.16 2.93
CA ASP A 307 -33.62 -2.83 1.95
C ASP A 307 -33.25 -4.32 1.98
N ALA A 308 -33.83 -5.01 2.95
CA ALA A 308 -34.19 -6.40 2.77
C ALA A 308 -35.51 -6.42 1.99
N ILE A 309 -35.44 -6.79 0.71
CA ILE A 309 -36.55 -7.43 0.01
C ILE A 309 -36.00 -8.72 -0.59
#